data_AF-A0A924A7G3-F1
#
_entry.id   AF-A0A924A7G3-F1
#
_cell.length_a   1.000
_cell.length_b   1.000
_cell.length_c   1.000
_cell.angle_alpha   90.00
_cell.angle_beta   90.00
_cell.angle_gamma   90.00
#
_symmetry.space_group_name_H-M   'P 1'
#
loop_
_entity.id
_entity.type
_entity.pdbx_description
1 polymer ?
#
loop_
_entity_poly.entity_id
_entity_poly.type
_entity_poly.pdbx_seq_one_letter_code
_entity_poly.pdbx_strand_id
1 'polypeptide(L)'
;SSRISMKKMRKMRLFQKDAYIGIDFLDKKTEIIKLNTPDDKNVFTFDIETNSGKKTIAIANPIIEDSNAIKMELEAFYTAIINNTATPVNVLDGFRAMDVAHQILDKIKTVP
;
A
#
# COMPACT_ATOMS: atom_id res chain seq x y z
N SER A 1 14.34 -12.85 17.01
CA SER A 1 12.94 -12.42 16.83
C SER A 1 12.81 -10.95 17.21
N SER A 2 12.12 -10.14 16.40
CA SER A 2 11.85 -8.74 16.74
C SER A 2 10.90 -8.73 17.93
N ARG A 3 11.43 -8.52 19.13
CA ARG A 3 10.70 -8.69 20.39
C ARG A 3 9.70 -7.56 20.59
N ILE A 4 8.42 -7.91 20.40
CA ILE A 4 7.21 -7.44 21.08
C ILE A 4 7.01 -5.92 21.05
N SER A 5 6.43 -5.44 19.95
CA SER A 5 5.66 -4.20 19.98
C SER A 5 4.35 -4.46 20.72
N MET A 6 4.14 -3.78 21.85
CA MET A 6 2.87 -3.76 22.60
C MET A 6 1.74 -3.10 21.80
N LYS A 7 2.09 -2.34 20.75
CA LYS A 7 1.15 -1.66 19.86
C LYS A 7 0.91 -2.51 18.61
N LYS A 8 -0.35 -2.83 18.33
CA LYS A 8 -0.76 -3.42 17.04
C LYS A 8 -0.37 -2.44 15.92
N MET A 9 0.33 -2.94 14.90
CA MET A 9 0.75 -2.14 13.75
C MET A 9 0.55 -2.93 12.47
N ARG A 10 -0.07 -2.30 11.49
CA ARG A 10 -0.23 -2.82 10.12
C ARG A 10 0.06 -1.66 9.17
N LYS A 11 1.34 -1.34 9.00
CA LYS A 11 1.80 -0.22 8.17
C LYS A 11 2.61 -0.72 6.99
N MET A 12 2.40 -0.11 5.84
CA MET A 12 3.22 -0.31 4.64
C MET A 12 3.75 1.04 4.19
N ARG A 13 5.00 1.06 3.73
CA ARG A 13 5.63 2.25 3.14
C ARG A 13 6.10 1.88 1.74
N LEU A 14 5.69 2.65 0.75
CA LEU A 14 6.09 2.49 -0.64
C LEU A 14 6.93 3.70 -1.04
N PHE A 15 8.03 3.44 -1.72
CA PHE A 15 8.95 4.46 -2.20
C PHE A 15 9.01 4.36 -3.72
N GLN A 16 8.68 5.46 -4.39
CA GLN A 16 8.86 5.66 -5.82
C GLN A 16 9.92 6.76 -6.02
N LYS A 17 10.39 6.93 -7.26
CA LYS A 17 11.43 7.91 -7.60
C LYS A 17 11.05 9.35 -7.19
N ASP A 18 9.76 9.65 -7.21
CA ASP A 18 9.15 10.96 -7.05
C ASP A 18 8.04 11.00 -5.98
N ALA A 19 7.79 9.88 -5.28
CA ALA A 19 6.74 9.78 -4.29
C ALA A 19 7.07 8.84 -3.12
N TYR A 20 6.54 9.18 -1.96
CA TYR A 20 6.48 8.35 -0.75
C TYR A 20 5.01 8.15 -0.39
N ILE A 21 4.63 6.90 -0.15
CA ILE A 21 3.26 6.54 0.21
C ILE A 21 3.30 5.74 1.51
N GLY A 22 2.74 6.29 2.57
CA GLY A 22 2.53 5.62 3.85
C GLY A 22 1.08 5.15 3.96
N ILE A 23 0.88 3.86 4.22
CA ILE A 23 -0.45 3.27 4.44
C ILE A 23 -0.49 2.67 5.85
N ASP A 24 -1.45 3.11 6.67
CA ASP A 24 -1.80 2.52 7.95
C ASP A 24 -3.14 1.77 7.81
N PHE A 25 -3.06 0.45 7.65
CA PHE A 25 -4.23 -0.41 7.52
C PHE A 25 -5.00 -0.57 8.83
N LEU A 26 -4.39 -0.27 9.99
CA LEU A 26 -5.07 -0.37 11.27
C LEU A 26 -5.93 0.87 11.52
N ASP A 27 -5.35 2.05 11.32
CA ASP A 27 -6.04 3.33 11.54
C ASP A 27 -6.80 3.82 10.29
N LYS A 28 -6.77 3.07 9.18
CA LYS A 28 -7.33 3.42 7.86
C LYS A 28 -6.87 4.81 7.37
N LYS A 29 -5.56 5.07 7.46
CA LYS A 29 -4.96 6.34 7.03
C LYS A 29 -3.97 6.11 5.90
N THR A 30 -3.97 7.02 4.92
CA THR A 30 -2.98 7.05 3.86
C THR A 30 -2.38 8.45 3.80
N GLU A 31 -1.06 8.51 3.64
CA GLU A 31 -0.28 9.73 3.45
C GLU A 31 0.51 9.59 2.15
N ILE A 32 0.34 10.53 1.23
CA ILE A 32 1.04 10.56 -0.05
C ILE A 32 1.84 11.85 -0.10
N ILE A 33 3.16 11.71 -0.22
CA ILE A 33 4.10 12.82 -0.36
C ILE A 33 4.77 12.68 -1.71
N LYS A 34 4.58 13.62 -2.62
CA LYS A 34 5.16 13.56 -3.97
C LYS A 34 5.66 14.90 -4.46
N LEU A 35 6.47 14.92 -5.51
CA LEU A 35 6.82 16.18 -6.20
C LEU A 35 5.54 16.84 -6.73
N ASN A 36 5.43 18.15 -6.54
CA ASN A 36 4.25 18.90 -6.98
C ASN A 36 4.16 18.91 -8.51
N THR A 37 2.97 18.62 -9.02
CA THR A 37 2.65 18.68 -10.45
C THR A 37 1.55 19.70 -10.72
N PRO A 38 1.43 20.26 -11.95
CA PRO A 38 0.38 21.23 -12.27
C PRO A 38 -1.06 20.75 -12.03
N ASP A 39 -1.26 19.43 -11.95
CA ASP A 39 -2.56 18.79 -11.69
C ASP A 39 -2.92 18.70 -10.20
N ASP A 40 -1.98 18.97 -9.29
CA ASP A 40 -2.20 18.93 -7.84
C ASP A 40 -2.94 20.17 -7.33
N LYS A 41 -4.22 20.26 -7.70
CA LYS A 41 -5.13 21.32 -7.24
C LYS A 41 -5.63 21.01 -5.82
N ASN A 42 -5.56 21.97 -4.91
CA ASN A 42 -6.03 21.88 -3.52
C ASN A 42 -5.27 20.87 -2.62
N VAL A 43 -4.00 20.60 -2.91
CA VAL A 43 -3.14 19.77 -2.06
C VAL A 43 -2.21 20.68 -1.25
N PHE A 44 -1.92 20.33 0.00
CA PHE A 44 -0.98 21.10 0.82
C PHE A 44 0.41 21.00 0.19
N THR A 45 1.00 22.14 -0.18
CA THR A 45 2.32 22.19 -0.82
C THR A 45 3.31 22.96 0.02
N PHE A 46 4.57 22.55 -0.03
CA PHE A 46 5.66 23.32 0.56
C PHE A 46 6.93 23.17 -0.25
N ASP A 47 7.74 24.22 -0.23
CA ASP A 47 9.03 24.23 -0.90
C ASP A 47 10.11 23.70 0.03
N ILE A 48 10.95 22.82 -0.51
CA ILE A 48 12.13 22.28 0.14
C ILE A 48 13.36 22.72 -0.65
N GLU A 49 14.36 23.26 0.05
CA GLU A 49 15.68 23.43 -0.51
C GLU A 49 16.42 22.10 -0.55
N THR A 50 16.80 21.67 -1.75
CA THR A 50 17.62 20.47 -1.95
C THR A 50 18.99 20.89 -2.50
N ASN A 51 19.99 19.99 -2.41
CA ASN A 51 21.31 20.20 -3.03
C ASN A 51 21.24 20.48 -4.54
N SER A 52 20.11 20.16 -5.18
CA SER A 52 19.81 20.36 -6.60
C SER A 52 18.87 21.54 -6.88
N GLY A 53 18.62 22.42 -5.90
CA GLY A 53 17.73 23.57 -6.00
C GLY A 53 16.40 23.41 -5.25
N LYS A 54 15.51 24.39 -5.42
CA LYS A 54 14.19 24.44 -4.77
C LYS A 54 13.24 23.44 -5.43
N LYS A 55 12.64 22.55 -4.65
CA LYS A 55 11.60 21.63 -5.10
C LYS A 55 10.33 21.85 -4.30
N THR A 56 9.20 21.95 -4.98
CA THR A 56 7.89 21.97 -4.34
C THR A 56 7.39 20.54 -4.20
N ILE A 57 6.94 20.16 -3.01
CA ILE A 57 6.28 18.87 -2.78
C ILE A 57 4.84 19.07 -2.36
N ALA A 58 4.00 18.10 -2.71
CA ALA A 58 2.59 18.04 -2.37
C ALA A 58 2.34 16.90 -1.37
N ILE A 59 1.59 17.19 -0.30
CA ILE A 59 1.13 16.22 0.70
C ILE A 59 -0.39 16.06 0.58
N ALA A 60 -0.82 14.84 0.30
CA ALA A 60 -2.23 14.45 0.27
C ALA A 60 -2.52 13.37 1.31
N ASN A 61 -3.59 13.59 2.07
CA ASN A 61 -4.15 12.61 2.99
C ASN A 61 -5.56 12.25 2.49
N PRO A 62 -5.70 11.34 1.51
CA PRO A 62 -7.00 11.01 0.96
C PRO A 62 -7.93 10.44 2.05
N ILE A 63 -9.20 10.83 1.97
CA ILE A 63 -10.24 10.30 2.86
C ILE A 63 -10.48 8.85 2.48
N ILE A 64 -10.37 7.95 3.45
CA ILE A 64 -10.64 6.52 3.26
C ILE A 64 -12.08 6.27 3.68
N GLU A 65 -12.91 5.87 2.72
CA GLU A 65 -14.29 5.49 2.99
C GLU A 65 -14.36 4.21 3.82
N ASP A 66 -15.29 4.15 4.76
CA ASP A 66 -15.51 2.95 5.54
C ASP A 66 -16.24 1.91 4.70
N SER A 67 -15.65 0.72 4.59
CA SER A 67 -16.17 -0.36 3.78
C SER A 67 -15.89 -1.72 4.43
N ASN A 68 -16.75 -2.69 4.12
CA ASN A 68 -16.57 -4.07 4.55
C ASN A 68 -15.76 -4.83 3.48
N ALA A 69 -14.47 -5.01 3.74
CA ALA A 69 -13.55 -5.66 2.81
C ALA A 69 -13.96 -7.10 2.45
N ILE A 70 -14.50 -7.88 3.40
CA ILE A 70 -14.95 -9.26 3.13
C ILE A 70 -16.18 -9.26 2.22
N LYS A 71 -17.12 -8.34 2.48
CA LYS A 71 -18.29 -8.19 1.61
C LYS A 71 -17.85 -7.81 0.18
N MET A 72 -16.95 -6.84 0.04
CA MET A 72 -16.43 -6.40 -1.26
C MET A 72 -15.70 -7.53 -2.01
N GLU A 73 -14.92 -8.35 -1.30
CA GLU A 73 -14.24 -9.51 -1.89
C GLU A 73 -15.25 -10.54 -2.43
N LEU A 74 -16.27 -10.86 -1.65
CA LEU A 74 -17.33 -11.78 -2.07
C LEU A 74 -18.16 -11.22 -3.24
N GLU A 75 -18.44 -9.92 -3.23
CA GLU A 75 -19.12 -9.25 -4.35
C GLU A 75 -18.25 -9.29 -5.62
N ALA A 76 -16.95 -9.02 -5.51
CA ALA A 76 -16.04 -9.12 -6.64
C ALA A 76 -15.95 -10.55 -7.22
N PHE A 77 -15.96 -11.56 -6.34
CA PHE A 77 -16.02 -12.97 -6.76
C PHE A 77 -17.32 -13.30 -7.47
N TYR A 78 -18.46 -12.89 -6.91
CA TYR A 78 -19.77 -13.06 -7.53
C TYR A 78 -19.84 -12.38 -8.91
N THR A 79 -19.37 -11.14 -9.02
CA THR A 79 -19.33 -10.39 -10.29
C THR A 79 -18.49 -11.10 -11.33
N ALA A 80 -17.35 -11.68 -10.95
CA ALA A 80 -16.50 -12.44 -11.86
C ALA A 80 -17.21 -13.69 -12.42
N ILE A 81 -18.00 -14.40 -11.58
CA ILE A 81 -18.82 -15.54 -12.02
C ILE A 81 -19.87 -15.10 -13.03
N ILE A 82 -20.66 -14.07 -12.68
CA ILE A 82 -21.79 -13.62 -13.52
C ILE A 82 -21.32 -13.09 -14.87
N ASN A 83 -20.19 -12.38 -14.91
CA ASN A 83 -19.66 -11.79 -16.13
C ASN A 83 -18.66 -12.69 -16.87
N ASN A 84 -18.38 -13.89 -16.34
CA ASN A 84 -17.36 -14.81 -16.86
C ASN A 84 -16.00 -14.11 -17.07
N THR A 85 -15.56 -13.32 -16.09
CA THR A 85 -14.26 -12.63 -16.10
C THR A 85 -13.33 -13.24 -15.05
N ALA A 86 -12.03 -12.95 -15.16
CA ALA A 86 -11.09 -13.33 -14.12
C ALA A 86 -11.40 -12.59 -12.80
N THR A 87 -11.18 -13.25 -11.67
CA THR A 87 -11.23 -12.63 -10.34
C THR A 87 -10.05 -11.68 -10.15
N PRO A 88 -10.16 -10.67 -9.27
CA PRO A 88 -9.04 -9.75 -8.99
C PRO A 88 -7.77 -10.46 -8.49
N VAL A 89 -7.94 -11.58 -7.79
CA VAL A 89 -6.85 -12.49 -7.41
C VAL A 89 -7.21 -13.87 -7.95
N ASN A 90 -6.44 -14.36 -8.91
CA ASN A 90 -6.64 -15.70 -9.50
C ASN A 90 -5.77 -16.76 -8.81
N VAL A 91 -5.94 -18.02 -9.21
CA VAL A 91 -5.19 -19.16 -8.64
C VAL A 91 -3.68 -19.05 -8.82
N LEU A 92 -3.21 -18.49 -9.95
CA LEU A 92 -1.78 -18.35 -10.22
C LEU A 92 -1.15 -17.29 -9.32
N ASP A 93 -1.86 -16.18 -9.08
CA ASP A 93 -1.40 -15.14 -8.16
C ASP A 93 -1.38 -15.65 -6.71
N GLY A 94 -2.38 -16.44 -6.31
CA GLY A 94 -2.39 -17.13 -5.02
C GLY A 94 -1.21 -18.11 -4.86
N PHE A 95 -0.93 -18.90 -5.90
CA PHE A 95 0.22 -19.81 -5.91
C PHE A 95 1.55 -19.07 -5.77
N ARG A 96 1.76 -17.99 -6.55
CA ARG A 96 2.98 -17.17 -6.47
C ARG A 96 3.17 -16.54 -5.09
N ALA A 97 2.11 -16.04 -4.47
CA ALA A 97 2.16 -15.49 -3.13
C ALA A 97 2.59 -16.55 -2.10
N MET A 98 2.04 -17.76 -2.22
CA MET A 98 2.38 -18.90 -1.34
C MET A 98 3.84 -19.36 -1.54
N ASP A 99 4.30 -19.44 -2.78
CA ASP A 99 5.69 -19.81 -3.10
C ASP A 99 6.68 -18.82 -2.46
N VAL A 100 6.46 -17.51 -2.63
CA VAL A 100 7.28 -16.47 -1.98
C VAL A 100 7.23 -16.59 -0.45
N ALA A 101 6.07 -16.90 0.13
CA ALA A 101 5.95 -17.11 1.57
C ALA A 101 6.80 -18.29 2.06
N HIS A 102 6.83 -19.40 1.32
CA HIS A 102 7.71 -20.52 1.62
C HIS A 102 9.19 -20.14 1.53
N GLN A 103 9.61 -19.44 0.46
CA GLN A 103 10.98 -18.96 0.31
C GLN A 103 11.44 -18.07 1.49
N ILE A 104 10.55 -17.22 2.01
CA ILE A 104 10.83 -16.40 3.20
C ILE A 104 10.98 -17.27 4.46
N LEU A 105 10.05 -18.23 4.67
CA LEU A 105 10.09 -19.12 5.83
C LEU A 105 11.36 -19.96 5.88
N ASP A 106 11.82 -20.46 4.73
CA ASP A 106 13.05 -21.24 4.65
C ASP A 106 14.27 -20.38 5.00
N LYS A 107 14.33 -19.14 4.48
CA LYS A 107 15.39 -18.20 4.85
C LYS A 107 15.41 -17.87 6.35
N ILE A 108 14.24 -17.74 6.99
CA ILE A 108 14.14 -17.49 8.44
C ILE A 108 14.68 -18.69 9.24
N LYS A 109 14.43 -19.93 8.81
CA LYS A 109 14.92 -21.15 9.49
C LYS A 109 16.42 -21.36 9.36
N THR A 110 17.02 -20.89 8.26
CA THR A 110 18.46 -21.06 7.98
C THR A 110 19.37 -20.05 8.67
N VAL A 111 18.84 -19.09 9.43
CA VAL A 111 19.67 -18.20 10.25
C VAL A 111 19.93 -18.88 11.60
N PRO A 112 21.20 -19.12 12.00
CA PRO A 112 21.54 -19.76 13.28
C PRO A 112 21.10 -18.94 14.50
#